data_AF-A0A822JA07-F1
#
_entry.id   AF-A0A822JA07-F1
#
_cell.length_a   1.000
_cell.length_b   1.000
_cell.length_c   1.000
_cell.angle_alpha   90.00
_cell.angle_beta   90.00
_cell.angle_gamma   90.00
#
_symmetry.space_group_name_H-M   'P 1'
#
loop_
_entity.id
_entity.type
_entity.pdbx_description
1 polymer ?
#
loop_
_entity_poly.entity_id
_entity_poly.type
_entity_poly.pdbx_seq_one_letter_code
_entity_poly.pdbx_strand_id
1 'polypeptide(L)'
;MAEVIKAVYNAKDKVDPERLFEYASAMKNRSLFSRLGYLLERFGADAGMLLECSSNEYVKLDPARKKSKVWDKKWHVNVNMNEEEILGWRET
;
A
#
# COMPACT_ATOMS: atom_id res chain seq x y z
N MET A 1 8.63 -0.75 7.64
CA MET A 1 7.27 -0.45 7.14
C MET A 1 6.70 0.85 7.72
N ALA A 2 6.86 1.13 9.02
CA ALA A 2 6.32 2.34 9.65
C ALA A 2 6.65 3.67 8.92
N GLU A 3 7.91 3.89 8.52
CA GLU A 3 8.29 5.11 7.80
C GLU A 3 7.64 5.22 6.40
N VAL A 4 7.43 4.09 5.73
CA VAL A 4 6.73 4.06 4.43
C VAL A 4 5.26 4.45 4.62
N ILE A 5 4.62 3.93 5.66
CA ILE A 5 3.23 4.27 6.02
C ILE A 5 3.09 5.79 6.26
N LYS A 6 3.97 6.37 7.06
CA LYS A 6 3.98 7.82 7.32
C LYS A 6 4.20 8.63 6.04
N ALA A 7 5.19 8.24 5.23
CA ALA A 7 5.49 8.91 3.98
C ALA A 7 4.29 8.89 3.02
N VAL A 8 3.65 7.73 2.85
CA VAL A 8 2.46 7.58 1.99
C VAL A 8 1.29 8.43 2.51
N TYR A 9 1.01 8.41 3.81
CA TYR A 9 -0.08 9.22 4.37
C TYR A 9 0.15 10.73 4.22
N ASN A 10 1.39 11.20 4.42
CA ASN A 10 1.73 12.62 4.25
C ASN A 10 1.70 13.04 2.78
N ALA A 11 1.99 12.10 1.88
CA ALA A 11 2.00 12.34 0.45
C ALA A 11 0.63 12.12 -0.22
N LYS A 12 -0.33 11.46 0.44
CA LYS A 12 -1.59 10.99 -0.19
C LYS A 12 -2.35 12.08 -0.97
N ASP A 13 -2.34 13.32 -0.47
CA ASP A 13 -3.04 14.47 -1.08
C ASP A 13 -2.21 15.19 -2.16
N LYS A 14 -0.91 14.84 -2.27
CA LYS A 14 0.07 15.42 -3.21
C LYS A 14 0.52 14.42 -4.27
N VAL A 15 0.14 13.15 -4.10
CA VAL A 15 0.51 12.06 -4.99
C VAL A 15 -0.28 12.20 -6.27
N ASP A 16 0.43 12.21 -7.37
CA ASP A 16 -0.12 12.12 -8.72
C ASP A 16 -0.24 10.64 -9.11
N PRO A 17 -1.46 10.09 -9.24
CA PRO A 17 -1.68 8.69 -9.59
C PRO A 17 -1.11 8.30 -10.96
N GLU A 18 -1.10 9.22 -11.93
CA GLU A 18 -0.57 8.97 -13.28
C GLU A 18 0.95 8.78 -13.22
N ARG A 19 1.65 9.67 -12.51
CA ARG A 19 3.10 9.53 -12.27
C ARG A 19 3.45 8.27 -11.52
N LEU A 20 2.65 7.90 -10.52
CA LEU A 20 2.85 6.63 -9.82
C LEU A 20 2.68 5.42 -10.75
N PHE A 21 1.70 5.47 -11.65
CA PHE A 21 1.47 4.42 -12.65
C PHE A 21 2.63 4.32 -13.65
N GLU A 22 3.16 5.45 -14.13
CA GLU A 22 4.33 5.47 -15.00
C GLU A 22 5.55 4.80 -14.33
N TYR A 23 5.83 5.17 -13.08
CA TYR A 23 6.87 4.51 -12.30
C TYR A 23 6.57 3.03 -12.08
N ALA A 24 5.30 2.66 -11.94
CA ALA A 24 4.88 1.28 -11.75
C ALA A 24 5.15 0.40 -12.96
N SER A 25 4.75 0.88 -14.12
CA SER A 25 4.98 0.23 -15.39
C SER A 25 6.49 0.01 -15.62
N ALA A 26 7.31 0.98 -15.23
CA ALA A 26 8.78 0.89 -15.36
C ALA A 26 9.46 -0.04 -14.34
N MET A 27 9.04 -0.02 -13.06
CA MET A 27 9.77 -0.69 -11.98
C MET A 27 9.62 -2.22 -11.92
N LYS A 28 8.69 -2.82 -12.69
CA LYS A 28 8.37 -4.27 -12.70
C LYS A 28 8.12 -4.89 -11.30
N ASN A 29 7.92 -4.08 -10.27
CA ASN A 29 7.78 -4.52 -8.88
C ASN A 29 6.32 -4.45 -8.44
N ARG A 30 5.53 -5.42 -8.90
CA ARG A 30 4.08 -5.48 -8.63
C ARG A 30 3.73 -5.56 -7.15
N SER A 31 4.61 -6.19 -6.35
CA SER A 31 4.43 -6.29 -4.90
C SER A 31 4.41 -4.93 -4.21
N LEU A 32 5.12 -3.94 -4.75
CA LEU A 32 5.14 -2.58 -4.22
C LEU A 32 3.80 -1.89 -4.46
N PHE A 33 3.21 -2.05 -5.65
CA PHE A 33 1.93 -1.42 -6.01
C PHE A 33 0.75 -2.00 -5.24
N SER A 34 0.74 -3.31 -4.99
CA SER A 34 -0.21 -3.91 -4.06
C SER A 34 -0.18 -3.23 -2.68
N ARG A 35 1.01 -3.01 -2.12
CA ARG A 35 1.16 -2.36 -0.80
C ARG A 35 0.79 -0.88 -0.87
N LEU A 36 1.22 -0.18 -1.91
CA LEU A 36 0.99 1.25 -2.07
C LEU A 36 -0.49 1.56 -2.27
N GLY A 37 -1.16 0.85 -3.17
CA GLY A 37 -2.58 1.01 -3.44
C GLY A 37 -3.44 0.71 -2.22
N TYR A 38 -3.12 -0.37 -1.50
CA TYR A 38 -3.78 -0.68 -0.23
C TYR A 38 -3.65 0.49 0.77
N LEU A 39 -2.44 1.05 0.95
CA LEU A 39 -2.23 2.15 1.90
C LEU A 39 -2.92 3.45 1.46
N LEU A 40 -2.83 3.81 0.18
CA LEU A 40 -3.48 5.02 -0.35
C LEU A 40 -4.99 4.96 -0.15
N GLU A 41 -5.64 3.85 -0.51
CA GLU A 41 -7.08 3.69 -0.29
C GLU A 41 -7.44 3.67 1.19
N ARG A 42 -6.63 3.02 2.03
CA ARG A 42 -6.82 3.06 3.49
C ARG A 42 -6.69 4.45 4.08
N PHE A 43 -5.97 5.36 3.43
CA PHE A 43 -5.86 6.76 3.82
C PHE A 43 -6.83 7.69 3.10
N GLY A 44 -7.74 7.15 2.29
CA GLY A 44 -8.79 7.91 1.60
C GLY A 44 -8.37 8.53 0.27
N ALA A 45 -7.19 8.18 -0.25
CA ALA A 45 -6.80 8.58 -1.61
C ALA A 45 -7.30 7.56 -2.64
N ASP A 46 -7.69 8.03 -3.82
CA ASP A 46 -7.98 7.14 -4.94
C ASP A 46 -6.67 6.55 -5.47
N ALA A 47 -6.66 5.22 -5.61
CA ALA A 47 -5.53 4.49 -6.15
C ALA A 47 -5.95 3.52 -7.25
N GLY A 48 -7.18 3.57 -7.75
CA GLY A 48 -7.74 2.58 -8.68
C GLY A 48 -6.85 2.30 -9.90
N MET A 49 -6.18 3.32 -10.44
CA MET A 49 -5.24 3.19 -11.58
C MET A 49 -4.07 2.23 -11.31
N LEU A 50 -3.67 2.05 -10.05
CA LEU A 50 -2.55 1.17 -9.68
C LEU A 50 -2.93 -0.31 -9.64
N LEU A 51 -4.22 -0.66 -9.72
CA LEU A 51 -4.67 -2.06 -9.69
C LEU A 51 -4.09 -2.88 -10.84
N GLU A 52 -3.95 -2.28 -12.03
CA GLU A 52 -3.36 -2.96 -13.20
C GLU A 52 -1.87 -3.32 -12.99
N CYS A 53 -1.20 -2.57 -12.12
CA CYS A 53 0.19 -2.81 -11.75
C CYS A 53 0.35 -3.66 -10.48
N SER A 54 -0.76 -4.05 -9.84
CA SER A 54 -0.75 -4.84 -8.62
C SER A 54 -0.32 -6.29 -8.86
N SER A 55 0.06 -6.96 -7.78
CA SER A 55 0.50 -8.36 -7.82
C SER A 55 -0.70 -9.29 -7.98
N ASN A 56 -0.57 -10.30 -8.86
CA ASN A 56 -1.54 -11.39 -8.96
C ASN A 56 -1.49 -12.34 -7.75
N GLU A 57 -0.35 -12.37 -7.04
CA GLU A 57 -0.15 -13.16 -5.83
C GLU A 57 -0.25 -12.29 -4.58
N TYR A 58 -0.69 -12.90 -3.47
CA TYR A 58 -0.78 -12.19 -2.21
C TYR A 58 0.60 -11.82 -1.64
N VAL A 59 0.78 -10.53 -1.36
CA VAL A 59 2.00 -9.98 -0.77
C VAL A 59 1.77 -9.54 0.67
N LYS A 60 2.79 -9.63 1.51
CA LYS A 60 2.70 -9.13 2.89
C LYS A 60 2.73 -7.61 2.91
N LEU A 61 1.87 -6.98 3.72
CA LEU A 61 1.91 -5.53 3.92
C LEU A 61 3.29 -5.10 4.46
N ASP A 62 3.77 -5.78 5.51
CA ASP A 62 5.15 -5.70 5.98
C ASP A 62 5.94 -6.97 5.56
N PRO A 63 6.90 -6.85 4.63
CA PRO A 63 7.75 -7.96 4.20
C PRO A 63 8.57 -8.61 5.33
N ALA A 64 8.88 -7.88 6.42
CA ALA A 64 9.68 -8.37 7.53
C ALA A 64 8.90 -9.24 8.52
N ARG A 65 7.56 -9.21 8.47
CA ARG A 65 6.69 -9.91 9.43
C ARG A 65 6.21 -11.26 8.92
N LYS A 66 5.71 -12.10 9.83
CA LYS A 66 4.96 -13.31 9.46
C LYS A 66 3.61 -12.93 8.85
N LYS A 67 2.98 -13.86 8.14
CA LYS A 67 1.64 -13.66 7.59
C LYS A 67 0.61 -13.61 8.72
N SER A 68 -0.43 -12.78 8.58
CA SER A 68 -1.61 -12.79 9.44
C SER A 68 -2.74 -13.62 8.83
N LYS A 69 -3.88 -13.66 9.50
CA LYS A 69 -5.13 -14.26 9.01
C LYS A 69 -5.99 -13.29 8.19
N VAL A 70 -5.58 -12.02 8.06
CA VAL A 70 -6.36 -10.97 7.39
C VAL A 70 -5.82 -10.74 5.99
N TRP A 71 -6.72 -10.72 5.00
CA TRP A 71 -6.37 -10.61 3.59
C TRP A 71 -7.25 -9.58 2.91
N ASP A 72 -6.61 -8.64 2.24
CA ASP A 72 -7.23 -7.73 1.30
C ASP A 72 -7.21 -8.36 -0.09
N LYS A 73 -8.41 -8.61 -0.64
CA LYS A 73 -8.58 -9.27 -1.94
C LYS A 73 -8.37 -8.33 -3.11
N LYS A 74 -8.62 -7.03 -2.93
CA LYS A 74 -8.57 -6.04 -3.99
C LYS A 74 -7.13 -5.78 -4.44
N TRP A 75 -6.24 -5.63 -3.47
CA TRP A 75 -4.82 -5.35 -3.66
C TRP A 75 -3.93 -6.59 -3.54
N HIS A 76 -4.52 -7.75 -3.25
CA HIS A 76 -3.80 -8.99 -2.95
C HIS A 76 -2.78 -8.78 -1.82
N VAL A 77 -3.21 -8.23 -0.68
CA VAL A 77 -2.34 -7.93 0.46
C VAL A 77 -2.73 -8.77 1.68
N ASN A 78 -1.76 -9.47 2.26
CA ASN A 78 -1.87 -10.00 3.61
C ASN A 78 -1.61 -8.87 4.62
N VAL A 79 -2.67 -8.46 5.33
CA VAL A 79 -2.61 -7.34 6.26
C VAL A 79 -2.00 -7.83 7.58
N ASN A 80 -0.67 -7.89 7.61
CA ASN A 80 0.11 -8.41 8.74
C ASN A 80 0.66 -7.34 9.69
N MET A 81 -0.06 -6.22 9.77
CA MET A 81 0.11 -5.17 10.76
C MET A 81 -1.27 -4.88 11.37
N ASN A 82 -1.31 -4.52 12.64
CA ASN A 82 -2.56 -4.15 13.29
C ASN A 82 -2.93 -2.68 12.97
N GLU A 83 -4.13 -2.27 13.36
CA GLU A 83 -4.65 -0.93 13.03
C GLU A 83 -3.90 0.19 13.75
N GLU A 84 -3.48 -0.02 15.00
CA GLU A 84 -2.65 0.90 15.78
C GLU A 84 -1.30 1.16 15.12
N GLU A 85 -0.69 0.16 14.48
CA GLU A 85 0.58 0.32 13.78
C GLU A 85 0.43 1.08 12.45
N ILE A 86 -0.73 0.94 11.79
CA ILE A 86 -1.01 1.61 10.52
C ILE A 86 -1.47 3.06 10.78
N LEU A 87 -2.23 3.31 11.85
CA LEU A 87 -2.95 4.57 12.09
C LEU A 87 -2.60 5.29 13.40
N GLY A 88 -2.04 4.60 14.39
CA GLY A 88 -1.86 5.08 15.77
C GLY A 88 -0.78 6.15 15.94
N TRP A 89 -0.01 6.43 14.90
CA TRP A 89 0.93 7.56 14.88
C TRP A 89 0.25 8.89 14.52
N ARG A 90 -1.06 8.89 14.24
CA ARG A 90 -1.83 10.12 13.94
C ARG A 90 -2.22 10.92 15.18
N GLU A 91 -1.86 10.47 16.38
CA GLU A 91 -1.98 11.25 17.60
C GLU A 91 -0.72 12.12 17.80
N THR A 92 -0.68 13.29 17.16
CA THR A 92 -0.13 14.54 17.73
C THR A 92 -0.62 15.75 16.95
#